data_AF-W9V7Z2-F1
#
_entry.id   AF-W9V7Z2-F1
#
_cell.length_a   1.000
_cell.length_b   1.000
_cell.length_c   1.000
_cell.angle_alpha   90.00
_cell.angle_beta   90.00
_cell.angle_gamma   90.00
#
_symmetry.space_group_name_H-M   'P 1'
#
loop_
_entity.id
_entity.type
_entity.pdbx_description
1 polymer ?
#
loop_
_entity_poly.entity_id
_entity_poly.type
_entity_poly.pdbx_seq_one_letter_code
_entity_poly.pdbx_strand_id
1 'polypeptide(L)'
;MDQAPLGPIVQEREILFVDQSDGSTNVVDKASGEVIQNLAPGGEGFIRGILRAISRQRRGYDVAIGETPFRLALRENGNLTLEDPVTGILLDLRAYGETNQESFAALMTALAPSR
;
A
#
# COMPACT_ATOMS: atom_id res chain seq x y z
N MET A 1 -18.77 14.97 6.36
CA MET A 1 -18.93 13.99 5.28
C MET A 1 -19.00 12.65 5.97
N ASP A 2 -20.18 12.05 6.02
CA ASP A 2 -20.35 10.70 6.59
C ASP A 2 -19.72 9.72 5.62
N GLN A 3 -18.54 9.20 5.99
CA GLN A 3 -17.94 8.11 5.25
C GLN A 3 -18.86 6.91 5.44
N ALA A 4 -19.42 6.37 4.36
CA ALA A 4 -20.22 5.15 4.42
C ALA A 4 -19.40 4.05 5.14
N PRO A 5 -20.04 3.21 5.98
CA PRO A 5 -19.33 2.15 6.68
C PRO A 5 -18.59 1.28 5.66
N LEU A 6 -17.30 1.03 5.92
CA LEU A 6 -16.50 0.16 5.07
C LEU A 6 -17.16 -1.22 5.03
N GLY A 7 -17.41 -1.72 3.82
CA GLY A 7 -17.97 -3.05 3.62
C GLY A 7 -17.05 -4.17 4.13
N PRO A 8 -17.53 -5.41 4.16
CA PRO A 8 -16.71 -6.58 4.48
C PRO A 8 -15.46 -6.66 3.61
N ILE A 9 -14.36 -7.16 4.18
CA ILE A 9 -13.15 -7.53 3.42
C ILE A 9 -13.44 -8.85 2.71
N VAL A 10 -13.21 -8.90 1.40
CA VAL A 10 -13.33 -10.14 0.59
C VAL A 10 -11.97 -10.70 0.18
N GLN A 11 -10.93 -9.87 0.16
CA GLN A 11 -9.55 -10.28 -0.08
C GLN A 11 -8.59 -9.30 0.61
N GLU A 12 -7.46 -9.79 1.10
CA GLU A 12 -6.41 -8.97 1.69
C GLU A 12 -5.02 -9.47 1.34
N ARG A 13 -4.05 -8.55 1.42
CA ARG A 13 -2.63 -8.81 1.22
C ARG A 13 -1.82 -7.90 2.13
N GLU A 14 -0.83 -8.48 2.81
CA GLU A 14 0.17 -7.73 3.54
C GLU A 14 1.34 -7.39 2.61
N ILE A 15 1.67 -6.11 2.49
CA ILE A 15 2.72 -5.61 1.59
C ILE A 15 3.77 -4.82 2.36
N LEU A 16 5.04 -5.07 2.05
CA LEU A 16 6.19 -4.32 2.56
C LEU A 16 6.70 -3.37 1.49
N PHE A 17 7.11 -2.17 1.91
CA PHE A 17 7.77 -1.20 1.04
C PHE A 17 9.24 -1.08 1.44
N VAL A 18 10.12 -1.64 0.61
CA VAL A 18 11.56 -1.75 0.90
C VAL A 18 12.33 -0.80 -0.01
N ASP A 19 12.83 0.30 0.55
CA ASP A 19 13.68 1.24 -0.17
C ASP A 19 14.98 0.56 -0.62
N GLN A 20 15.40 0.87 -1.83
CA GLN A 20 16.59 0.32 -2.47
C GLN A 20 17.69 1.39 -2.56
N SER A 21 18.94 0.96 -2.74
CA SER A 21 20.10 1.86 -2.83
C SER A 21 20.08 2.75 -4.08
N ASP A 22 19.35 2.37 -5.12
CA ASP A 22 19.15 3.17 -6.34
C ASP A 22 18.00 4.19 -6.23
N GLY A 23 17.36 4.29 -5.05
CA GLY A 23 16.23 5.18 -4.79
C GLY A 23 14.86 4.64 -5.25
N SER A 24 14.82 3.44 -5.84
CA SER A 24 13.57 2.72 -6.06
C SER A 24 13.01 2.17 -4.75
N THR A 25 11.75 1.76 -4.75
CA THR A 25 11.10 1.09 -3.62
C THR A 25 10.48 -0.21 -4.13
N ASN A 26 10.91 -1.35 -3.60
CA ASN A 26 10.29 -2.63 -3.89
C ASN A 26 9.01 -2.77 -3.06
N VAL A 27 7.91 -3.14 -3.72
CA VAL A 27 6.69 -3.63 -3.07
C VAL A 27 6.81 -5.14 -2.98
N VAL A 28 6.86 -5.66 -1.76
CA VAL A 28 7.14 -7.07 -1.47
C VAL A 28 5.92 -7.69 -0.82
N ASP A 29 5.49 -8.86 -1.28
CA ASP A 29 4.47 -9.64 -0.61
C ASP A 29 5.03 -10.18 0.72
N LYS A 30 4.35 -9.89 1.84
CA LYS A 30 4.85 -10.29 3.17
C LYS A 30 4.85 -11.80 3.38
N ALA A 31 3.95 -12.52 2.71
CA ALA A 31 3.78 -13.96 2.86
C ALA A 31 4.78 -14.75 2.00
N SER A 32 4.95 -14.39 0.72
CA SER A 32 5.89 -15.08 -0.17
C SER A 32 7.31 -14.50 -0.16
N GLY A 33 7.47 -13.23 0.23
CA GLY A 33 8.75 -12.51 0.14
C GLY A 33 9.11 -12.08 -1.28
N GLU A 34 8.21 -12.24 -2.24
CA GLU A 34 8.46 -11.89 -3.65
C GLU A 34 8.22 -10.42 -3.93
N VAL A 35 9.00 -9.86 -4.85
CA VAL A 35 8.79 -8.49 -5.34
C VAL A 35 7.58 -8.50 -6.28
N ILE A 36 6.50 -7.86 -5.84
CA ILE A 36 5.27 -7.66 -6.59
C ILE A 36 5.49 -6.58 -7.68
N GLN A 37 6.16 -5.49 -7.29
CA GLN A 37 6.41 -4.35 -8.17
C GLN A 37 7.64 -3.57 -7.69
N ASN A 38 8.40 -3.01 -8.62
CA ASN A 38 9.41 -1.99 -8.32
C ASN A 38 8.86 -0.59 -8.65
N LEU A 39 8.90 0.32 -7.68
CA LEU A 39 8.53 1.72 -7.85
C LEU A 39 9.80 2.52 -8.18
N ALA A 40 9.96 2.91 -9.45
CA ALA A 40 11.13 3.64 -9.93
C ALA A 40 11.38 4.96 -9.16
N PRO A 41 12.65 5.38 -9.00
CA PRO A 41 13.02 6.65 -8.38
C PRO A 41 12.43 7.86 -9.12
N GLY A 42 12.24 8.97 -8.41
CA GLY A 42 11.78 10.23 -9.02
C GLY A 42 10.28 10.31 -9.33
N GLY A 43 9.47 9.32 -8.91
CA GLY A 43 8.04 9.29 -9.21
C GLY A 43 7.17 10.25 -8.37
N GLU A 44 6.29 10.97 -9.08
CA GLU A 44 5.06 11.60 -8.56
C GLU A 44 3.89 10.61 -8.44
N GLY A 45 4.16 9.30 -8.57
CA GLY A 45 3.13 8.27 -8.47
C GLY A 45 2.41 8.31 -7.12
N PHE A 46 1.09 8.14 -7.17
CA PHE A 46 0.19 8.23 -6.01
C PHE A 46 0.64 7.38 -4.82
N ILE A 47 1.09 6.14 -5.07
CA ILE A 47 1.64 5.25 -4.04
C ILE A 47 2.83 5.92 -3.31
N ARG A 48 3.83 6.43 -4.03
CA ARG A 48 4.98 7.12 -3.40
C ARG A 48 4.55 8.38 -2.65
N GLY A 49 3.51 9.07 -3.12
CA GLY A 49 2.89 10.19 -2.39
C GLY A 49 2.36 9.79 -1.01
N ILE A 50 1.56 8.72 -0.95
CA ILE A 50 1.05 8.14 0.30
C ILE A 50 2.20 7.68 1.19
N LEU A 51 3.16 6.92 0.66
CA LEU A 51 4.30 6.42 1.43
C LEU A 51 5.10 7.56 2.05
N ARG A 52 5.37 8.64 1.31
CA ARG A 52 6.05 9.82 1.87
C ARG A 52 5.26 10.44 3.02
N ALA A 53 3.93 10.49 2.93
CA ALA A 53 3.09 11.02 4.00
C ALA A 53 3.12 10.12 5.25
N ILE A 54 2.96 8.80 5.07
CA ILE A 54 2.94 7.84 6.17
C ILE A 54 4.33 7.66 6.79
N SER A 55 5.41 7.64 6.01
CA SER A 55 6.78 7.63 6.53
C SER A 55 7.03 8.79 7.49
N ARG A 56 6.49 9.98 7.21
CA ARG A 56 6.59 11.11 8.15
C ARG A 56 5.86 10.85 9.47
N GLN A 57 4.72 10.15 9.43
CA GLN A 57 3.95 9.77 10.61
C GLN A 57 4.64 8.66 11.42
N ARG A 58 5.10 7.58 10.76
CA ARG A 58 5.82 6.48 11.41
C ARG A 58 7.12 6.91 12.08
N ARG A 59 7.78 7.98 11.59
CA ARG A 59 8.93 8.59 12.31
C ARG A 59 8.58 9.06 13.72
N GLY A 60 7.33 9.44 14.00
CA GLY A 60 6.89 9.75 15.36
C GLY A 60 6.76 8.54 16.28
N TYR A 61 6.83 7.33 15.72
CA TYR A 61 6.80 6.05 16.41
C TYR A 61 8.15 5.32 16.35
N ASP A 62 9.21 5.97 15.84
CA ASP A 62 10.53 5.37 15.62
C ASP A 62 10.52 4.09 14.75
N VAL A 63 9.59 3.99 13.80
CA VAL A 63 9.47 2.85 12.87
C VAL A 63 9.75 3.28 11.43
N ALA A 64 10.64 2.58 10.72
CA ALA A 64 10.84 2.82 9.30
C ALA A 64 9.73 2.22 8.42
N ILE A 65 9.59 2.73 7.19
CA ILE A 65 8.49 2.33 6.29
C ILE A 65 8.51 0.84 5.92
N GLY A 66 9.70 0.23 5.86
CA GLY A 66 9.90 -1.17 5.49
C GLY A 66 9.89 -2.17 6.63
N GLU A 67 9.76 -1.73 7.89
CA GLU A 67 9.83 -2.63 9.05
C GLU A 67 8.52 -3.38 9.31
N THR A 68 7.38 -2.72 9.10
CA THR A 68 6.05 -3.28 9.36
C THR A 68 5.21 -3.24 8.08
N PRO A 69 4.54 -4.35 7.71
CA PRO A 69 3.72 -4.40 6.51
C PRO A 69 2.49 -3.48 6.62
N PHE A 70 1.99 -3.09 5.46
CA PHE A 70 0.68 -2.48 5.29
C PHE A 70 -0.33 -3.56 4.94
N ARG A 71 -1.58 -3.38 5.36
CA ARG A 71 -2.68 -4.26 4.93
C ARG A 71 -3.44 -3.57 3.80
N LEU A 72 -3.34 -4.13 2.61
CA LEU A 72 -4.18 -3.78 1.48
C LEU A 72 -5.39 -4.72 1.48
N ALA A 73 -6.60 -4.19 1.44
CA ALA A 73 -7.83 -4.99 1.49
C ALA A 73 -8.83 -4.57 0.41
N LEU A 74 -9.32 -5.55 -0.36
CA LEU A 74 -10.45 -5.40 -1.26
C LEU A 74 -11.74 -5.61 -0.47
N ARG A 75 -12.65 -4.66 -0.62
CA ARG A 75 -13.98 -4.68 0.00
C ARG A 75 -15.00 -5.27 -0.95
N GLU A 76 -16.09 -5.80 -0.41
CA GLU A 76 -17.19 -6.41 -1.19
C GLU A 76 -17.76 -5.48 -2.28
N ASN A 77 -17.74 -4.17 -2.02
CA ASN A 77 -18.19 -3.15 -2.97
C ASN A 77 -17.15 -2.79 -4.05
N GLY A 78 -16.00 -3.48 -4.10
CA GLY A 78 -14.91 -3.26 -5.05
C GLY A 78 -13.91 -2.17 -4.64
N ASN A 79 -14.13 -1.47 -3.53
CA ASN A 79 -13.18 -0.47 -3.05
C ASN A 79 -11.94 -1.12 -2.44
N LEU A 80 -10.80 -0.45 -2.53
CA LEU A 80 -9.58 -0.85 -1.82
C LEU A 80 -9.34 0.06 -0.62
N THR A 81 -8.89 -0.54 0.47
CA THR A 81 -8.39 0.18 1.64
C THR A 81 -6.93 -0.15 1.91
N LEU A 82 -6.13 0.85 2.28
CA LEU A 82 -4.77 0.67 2.77
C LEU A 82 -4.71 1.03 4.25
N GLU A 83 -4.26 0.10 5.07
CA GLU A 83 -4.08 0.28 6.51
C GLU A 83 -2.60 0.26 6.88
N ASP A 84 -2.20 1.22 7.73
CA ASP A 84 -0.92 1.21 8.43
C ASP A 84 -1.15 0.86 9.91
N PRO A 85 -0.82 -0.37 10.36
CA PRO A 85 -1.04 -0.77 11.74
C PRO A 85 -0.15 -0.03 12.75
N VAL A 86 0.95 0.59 12.31
CA VAL A 86 1.86 1.35 13.18
C VAL A 86 1.20 2.64 13.65
N THR A 87 0.53 3.35 12.74
CA THR A 87 -0.05 4.67 12.99
C THR A 87 -1.57 4.63 13.17
N GLY A 88 -2.21 3.49 12.86
CA GLY A 88 -3.67 3.34 12.85
C GLY A 88 -4.35 4.03 11.66
N ILE A 89 -3.58 4.50 10.68
CA ILE A 89 -4.15 5.15 9.48
C ILE A 89 -4.88 4.11 8.64
N LEU A 90 -6.11 4.43 8.26
CA LEU A 90 -6.92 3.66 7.32
C LEU A 90 -7.38 4.57 6.18
N LEU A 91 -6.88 4.29 4.97
CA LEU A 91 -7.21 5.05 3.76
C LEU A 91 -8.23 4.28 2.93
N ASP A 92 -9.38 4.89 2.65
CA ASP A 92 -10.25 4.46 1.55
C ASP A 92 -9.70 5.03 0.25
N LEU A 93 -9.14 4.16 -0.60
CA LEU A 93 -8.45 4.59 -1.80
C LEU A 93 -9.42 5.18 -2.84
N ARG A 94 -10.71 4.86 -2.76
CA ARG A 94 -11.73 5.45 -3.62
C ARG A 94 -11.86 6.96 -3.42
N ALA A 95 -11.59 7.46 -2.21
CA ALA A 95 -11.64 8.89 -1.90
C ALA A 95 -10.61 9.71 -2.70
N TYR A 96 -9.62 9.05 -3.30
CA TYR A 96 -8.58 9.68 -4.12
C TYR A 96 -8.84 9.56 -5.62
N GLY A 97 -9.97 8.97 -6.03
CA GLY A 97 -10.34 8.78 -7.44
C GLY A 97 -9.92 7.43 -8.01
N GLU A 98 -10.58 7.03 -9.10
CA GLU A 98 -10.48 5.70 -9.71
C GLU A 98 -9.04 5.37 -10.15
N THR A 99 -8.37 6.27 -10.88
CA THR A 99 -6.97 6.07 -11.34
C THR A 99 -5.98 5.83 -10.18
N ASN A 100 -6.22 6.50 -9.05
CA ASN A 100 -5.38 6.36 -7.86
C ASN A 100 -5.64 5.03 -7.16
N GLN A 101 -6.90 4.60 -7.09
CA GLN A 101 -7.27 3.28 -6.60
C GLN A 101 -6.69 2.15 -7.48
N GLU A 102 -6.74 2.28 -8.80
CA GLU A 102 -6.21 1.29 -9.76
C GLU A 102 -4.71 1.03 -9.57
N SER A 103 -3.94 2.06 -9.20
CA SER A 103 -2.51 1.91 -8.90
C SER A 103 -2.27 0.89 -7.76
N PHE A 104 -3.16 0.83 -6.78
CA PHE A 104 -3.08 -0.17 -5.71
C PHE A 104 -3.75 -1.49 -6.09
N ALA A 105 -4.75 -1.49 -6.97
CA ALA A 105 -5.38 -2.72 -7.45
C ALA A 105 -4.37 -3.65 -8.13
N ALA A 106 -3.41 -3.07 -8.88
CA ALA A 106 -2.30 -3.83 -9.46
C ALA A 106 -1.48 -4.61 -8.42
N LEU A 107 -1.33 -4.07 -7.21
CA LEU A 107 -0.61 -4.72 -6.11
C LEU A 107 -1.39 -5.89 -5.48
N MET A 108 -2.71 -5.93 -5.65
CA MET A 108 -3.57 -7.02 -5.16
C MET A 108 -3.55 -8.23 -6.10
N THR A 109 -3.63 -7.97 -7.40
CA THR A 109 -3.78 -9.02 -8.43
C THR A 109 -2.46 -9.57 -8.92
N ALA A 110 -1.37 -8.82 -8.82
CA ALA A 110 -0.07 -9.26 -9.30
C ALA A 110 0.30 -10.60 -8.65
N LEU A 111 0.30 -11.64 -9.49
CA LEU A 111 1.00 -12.89 -9.27
C LEU A 111 2.48 -12.56 -9.40
N ALA A 112 3.30 -12.98 -8.44
CA ALA A 112 4.73 -12.77 -8.54
C ALA A 112 5.24 -13.25 -9.91
N PRO A 113 6.16 -12.51 -10.56
CA PRO A 113 6.74 -12.97 -11.80
C PRO A 113 7.40 -14.33 -11.54
N SER A 114 6.84 -15.38 -12.14
CA SER A 114 7.41 -16.72 -12.11
C SER A 114 8.83 -16.64 -12.65
N ARG A 115 9.78 -16.94 -11.77
CA ARG A 115 11.22 -16.80 -11.97
C ARG A 115 11.78 -17.82 -12.95
#